data_AF-A0A5D3B5N0-F1
#
_entry.id   AF-A0A5D3B5N0-F1
#
_cell.length_a   1.000
_cell.length_b   1.000
_cell.length_c   1.000
_cell.angle_alpha   90.00
_cell.angle_beta   90.00
_cell.angle_gamma   90.00
#
_symmetry.space_group_name_H-M   'P 1'
#
loop_
_entity.id
_entity.type
_entity.pdbx_description
1 polymer ?
#
loop_
_entity_poly.entity_id
_entity_poly.type
_entity_poly.pdbx_seq_one_letter_code
_entity_poly.pdbx_strand_id
1 'polypeptide(L)'
;MTITYPIPEWDRPTPTTYPLNYADLTELPLDLFGSPSGREELVKRVKHALEEDDLGFWSVTNTGFSEEEIEHQFAIGQAFYNLPLEERQSNPIDAKNGGYLGYRAAYERTINGTDVLDNMELLNIPKYTKHFTSTPRHAIIKAHEAAISDFHRRCWTDVAKKLFVLFALAMELPENYFVDRHAYDEPSQDHLRYMMYHPRSEEDDAKCNNLWSWAHTDYGSLTLLFSQTVSGLQVKFADGTYHDVKPKTGSIVVNVADTLSFMTKGYLRSTIHRVTRPPPDQAHIHRIGVLYGCRPNDSVPVVVAPSPLLERLGLITDADRIDEKDAVTAGEYVAARVKAVHASTTYGNAPGTKFKHGNLEVLENFADVKEGASTSI
;
A
#
# COMPACT_ATOMS: atom_id res chain seq x y z
N MET A 1 -18.73 -23.26 -24.23
CA MET A 1 -19.61 -22.53 -23.29
C MET A 1 -18.82 -21.33 -22.82
N THR A 2 -19.33 -20.11 -23.03
CA THR A 2 -18.74 -18.90 -22.45
C THR A 2 -18.92 -19.02 -20.94
N ILE A 3 -17.84 -19.24 -20.20
CA ILE A 3 -17.90 -19.27 -18.73
C ILE A 3 -18.27 -17.84 -18.30
N THR A 4 -19.51 -17.65 -17.87
CA THR A 4 -19.94 -16.41 -17.23
C THR A 4 -19.51 -16.48 -15.77
N TYR A 5 -18.76 -15.48 -15.31
CA TYR A 5 -18.47 -15.29 -13.88
C TYR A 5 -19.49 -14.29 -13.33
N PRO A 6 -20.68 -14.72 -12.88
CA PRO A 6 -21.60 -13.80 -12.23
C PRO A 6 -20.93 -13.25 -10.97
N ILE A 7 -20.97 -11.93 -10.80
CA ILE A 7 -20.47 -11.27 -9.60
C ILE A 7 -21.68 -11.08 -8.68
N PRO A 8 -21.77 -11.81 -7.56
CA PRO A 8 -22.77 -11.51 -6.55
C PRO A 8 -22.52 -10.10 -5.99
N GLU A 9 -23.56 -9.46 -5.46
CA GLU A 9 -23.37 -8.23 -4.69
C GLU A 9 -22.37 -8.46 -3.56
N TRP A 10 -21.58 -7.42 -3.24
CA TRP A 10 -20.66 -7.49 -2.13
C TRP A 10 -21.45 -7.58 -0.82
N ASP A 11 -21.18 -8.61 -0.02
CA ASP A 11 -21.77 -8.75 1.31
C ASP A 11 -21.02 -7.82 2.27
N ARG A 12 -21.37 -6.53 2.21
CA ARG A 12 -20.69 -5.49 2.97
C ARG A 12 -20.89 -5.73 4.47
N PRO A 13 -19.81 -5.91 5.25
CA PRO A 13 -19.91 -6.07 6.69
C PRO A 13 -20.49 -4.82 7.37
N THR A 14 -21.14 -5.01 8.52
CA THR A 14 -21.58 -3.89 9.36
C THR A 14 -20.38 -3.16 9.97
N PRO A 15 -20.35 -1.82 10.00
CA PRO A 15 -19.32 -1.06 10.72
C PRO A 15 -19.27 -1.45 12.20
N THR A 16 -18.06 -1.51 12.78
CA THR A 16 -17.90 -1.82 14.20
C THR A 16 -18.56 -0.74 15.07
N THR A 17 -19.15 -1.17 16.17
CA THR A 17 -19.65 -0.32 17.25
C THR A 17 -18.66 -0.23 18.41
N TYR A 18 -17.60 -1.03 18.37
CA TYR A 18 -16.56 -1.06 19.39
C TYR A 18 -15.78 0.26 19.42
N PRO A 19 -15.54 0.85 20.62
CA PRO A 19 -14.78 2.09 20.73
C PRO A 19 -13.31 1.85 20.38
N LEU A 20 -12.81 2.56 19.38
CA LEU A 20 -11.42 2.53 18.92
C LEU A 20 -10.80 3.92 19.02
N ASN A 21 -9.48 3.96 19.16
CA ASN A 21 -8.73 5.21 19.20
C ASN A 21 -8.33 5.60 17.79
N TYR A 22 -9.17 6.38 17.12
CA TYR A 22 -8.98 6.70 15.71
C TYR A 22 -7.93 7.79 15.49
N ALA A 23 -7.09 7.59 14.48
CA ALA A 23 -6.20 8.61 13.96
C ALA A 23 -7.02 9.74 13.30
N ASP A 24 -6.67 11.00 13.61
CA ASP A 24 -7.21 12.16 12.91
C ASP A 24 -6.37 12.43 11.65
N LEU A 25 -6.64 11.67 10.58
CA LEU A 25 -5.89 11.82 9.33
C LEU A 25 -6.31 13.10 8.60
N THR A 26 -5.34 13.94 8.27
CA THR A 26 -5.57 15.13 7.44
C THR A 26 -6.32 14.78 6.15
N GLU A 27 -7.44 15.49 5.91
CA GLU A 27 -8.29 15.29 4.74
C GLU A 27 -7.82 16.10 3.51
N LEU A 28 -7.77 15.43 2.35
CA LEU A 28 -7.44 16.00 1.04
C LEU A 28 -8.64 15.88 0.07
N PRO A 29 -9.49 16.92 -0.05
CA PRO A 29 -10.61 16.93 -0.99
C PRO A 29 -10.14 17.26 -2.43
N LEU A 30 -10.09 16.26 -3.31
CA LEU A 30 -9.47 16.40 -4.63
C LEU A 30 -10.30 17.16 -5.68
N ASP A 31 -11.55 17.52 -5.38
CA ASP A 31 -12.35 18.44 -6.19
C ASP A 31 -11.79 19.86 -6.20
N LEU A 32 -11.05 20.26 -5.16
CA LEU A 32 -10.36 21.56 -5.11
C LEU A 32 -9.22 21.67 -6.14
N PHE A 33 -8.67 20.53 -6.60
CA PHE A 33 -7.47 20.47 -7.44
C PHE A 33 -7.62 21.22 -8.78
N GLY A 34 -8.84 21.40 -9.29
CA GLY A 34 -9.08 22.05 -10.58
C GLY A 34 -8.76 23.55 -10.62
N SER A 35 -8.58 24.20 -9.46
CA SER A 35 -8.34 25.65 -9.35
C SER A 35 -6.96 25.97 -8.78
N PRO A 36 -6.31 27.09 -9.16
CA PRO A 36 -5.04 27.51 -8.54
C PRO A 36 -5.12 27.64 -7.02
N SER A 37 -6.14 28.33 -6.50
CA SER A 37 -6.35 28.51 -5.05
C SER A 37 -6.63 27.18 -4.33
N GLY A 38 -7.39 26.28 -4.96
CA GLY A 38 -7.64 24.96 -4.40
C GLY A 38 -6.40 24.06 -4.39
N ARG A 39 -5.51 24.15 -5.40
CA ARG A 39 -4.20 23.49 -5.36
C ARG A 39 -3.32 24.05 -4.25
N GLU A 40 -3.29 25.36 -4.06
CA GLU A 40 -2.54 25.99 -2.95
C GLU A 40 -3.05 25.51 -1.58
N GLU A 41 -4.37 25.44 -1.39
CA GLU A 41 -4.98 24.90 -0.18
C GLU A 41 -4.63 23.43 0.05
N LEU A 42 -4.69 22.60 -1.00
CA LEU A 42 -4.30 21.19 -0.92
C LEU A 42 -2.81 21.03 -0.58
N VAL A 43 -1.92 21.86 -1.14
CA VAL A 43 -0.49 21.87 -0.79
C VAL A 43 -0.29 22.22 0.69
N LYS A 44 -1.04 23.19 1.23
CA LYS A 44 -0.98 23.51 2.67
C LYS A 44 -1.38 22.33 3.54
N ARG A 45 -2.43 21.60 3.16
CA ARG A 45 -2.89 20.39 3.86
C ARG A 45 -1.87 19.26 3.80
N VAL A 46 -1.25 19.06 2.64
CA VAL A 46 -0.11 18.13 2.51
C VAL A 46 1.00 18.49 3.49
N LYS A 47 1.42 19.76 3.52
CA LYS A 47 2.46 20.23 4.45
C LYS A 47 2.04 20.06 5.91
N HIS A 48 0.79 20.39 6.25
CA HIS A 48 0.25 20.21 7.60
C HIS A 48 0.40 18.76 8.09
N ALA A 49 -0.01 17.78 7.29
CA ALA A 49 0.13 16.36 7.66
C ALA A 49 1.59 15.94 7.87
N LEU A 50 2.50 16.50 7.08
CA LEU A 50 3.93 16.18 7.18
C LEU A 50 4.62 16.91 8.32
N GLU A 51 4.23 18.14 8.64
CA GLU A 51 4.96 19.01 9.56
C GLU A 51 4.34 18.99 10.97
N GLU A 52 3.02 18.91 11.06
CA GLU A 52 2.28 18.95 12.32
C GLU A 52 1.84 17.55 12.77
N ASP A 53 1.28 16.73 11.86
CA ASP A 53 0.85 15.36 12.21
C ASP A 53 2.03 14.37 12.24
N ASP A 54 3.17 14.72 11.62
CA ASP A 54 4.34 13.85 11.39
C ASP A 54 3.97 12.53 10.67
N LEU A 55 2.96 12.56 9.78
CA LEU A 55 2.43 11.40 9.09
C LEU A 55 2.52 11.54 7.56
N GLY A 56 2.85 10.43 6.89
CA GLY A 56 2.69 10.24 5.46
C GLY A 56 1.39 9.53 5.09
N PHE A 57 0.30 9.79 5.83
CA PHE A 57 -1.04 9.23 5.62
C PHE A 57 -2.08 10.34 5.47
N TRP A 58 -3.03 10.16 4.56
CA TRP A 58 -4.14 11.10 4.33
C TRP A 58 -5.46 10.36 4.14
N SER A 59 -6.55 11.05 4.48
CA SER A 59 -7.89 10.68 4.04
C SER A 59 -8.24 11.48 2.78
N VAL A 60 -8.24 10.83 1.62
CA VAL A 60 -8.45 11.50 0.34
C VAL A 60 -9.92 11.36 -0.08
N THR A 61 -10.60 12.48 -0.30
CA THR A 61 -12.04 12.54 -0.61
C THR A 61 -12.28 13.21 -1.96
N ASN A 62 -13.53 13.15 -2.44
CA ASN A 62 -13.96 13.75 -3.70
C ASN A 62 -13.10 13.32 -4.90
N THR A 63 -12.76 12.03 -4.93
CA THR A 63 -11.83 11.42 -5.90
C THR A 63 -12.45 11.18 -7.27
N GLY A 64 -13.77 11.27 -7.36
CA GLY A 64 -14.55 10.97 -8.57
C GLY A 64 -15.02 9.53 -8.66
N PHE A 65 -14.60 8.64 -7.75
CA PHE A 65 -15.14 7.29 -7.65
C PHE A 65 -16.52 7.29 -6.98
N SER A 66 -17.49 6.62 -7.59
CA SER A 66 -18.77 6.36 -6.95
C SER A 66 -18.65 5.21 -5.95
N GLU A 67 -19.59 5.13 -5.02
CA GLU A 67 -19.66 4.00 -4.09
C GLU A 67 -19.92 2.68 -4.83
N GLU A 68 -20.80 2.69 -5.83
CA GLU A 68 -21.11 1.52 -6.67
C GLU A 68 -19.86 0.98 -7.39
N GLU A 69 -19.01 1.87 -7.92
CA GLU A 69 -17.75 1.48 -8.59
C GLU A 69 -16.80 0.78 -7.60
N ILE A 70 -16.68 1.30 -6.38
CA ILE A 70 -15.84 0.73 -5.33
C ILE A 70 -16.43 -0.61 -4.86
N GLU A 71 -17.72 -0.67 -4.57
CA GLU A 71 -18.41 -1.89 -4.16
C GLU A 71 -18.30 -3.00 -5.21
N HIS A 72 -18.38 -2.67 -6.50
CA HIS A 72 -18.17 -3.63 -7.57
C HIS A 72 -16.75 -4.23 -7.54
N GLN A 73 -15.71 -3.44 -7.25
CA GLN A 73 -14.36 -4.00 -7.08
C GLN A 73 -14.27 -4.94 -5.88
N PHE A 74 -14.91 -4.59 -4.75
CA PHE A 74 -15.01 -5.49 -3.61
C PHE A 74 -15.78 -6.78 -3.96
N ALA A 75 -16.86 -6.68 -4.74
CA ALA A 75 -17.65 -7.81 -5.20
C ALA A 75 -16.84 -8.76 -6.10
N ILE A 76 -16.03 -8.22 -7.03
CA ILE A 76 -15.11 -9.01 -7.85
C ILE A 76 -14.06 -9.71 -6.97
N GLY A 77 -13.47 -8.99 -6.01
CA GLY A 77 -12.53 -9.58 -5.05
C GLY A 77 -13.17 -10.72 -4.25
N GLN A 78 -14.38 -10.52 -3.71
CA GLN A 78 -15.15 -11.53 -2.99
C GLN A 78 -15.42 -12.76 -3.88
N ALA A 79 -15.88 -12.53 -5.10
CA ALA A 79 -16.13 -13.60 -6.06
C ALA A 79 -14.87 -14.39 -6.39
N PHE A 80 -13.73 -13.70 -6.57
CA PHE A 80 -12.43 -14.34 -6.79
C PHE A 80 -12.05 -15.25 -5.61
N TYR A 81 -12.22 -14.77 -4.38
CA TYR A 81 -11.86 -15.52 -3.17
C TYR A 81 -12.78 -16.71 -2.88
N ASN A 82 -14.00 -16.69 -3.42
CA ASN A 82 -14.93 -17.82 -3.36
C ASN A 82 -14.65 -18.90 -4.42
N LEU A 83 -13.70 -18.69 -5.34
CA LEU A 83 -13.32 -19.72 -6.31
C LEU A 83 -12.59 -20.89 -5.64
N PRO A 84 -12.64 -22.10 -6.24
CA PRO A 84 -11.80 -23.22 -5.84
C PRO A 84 -10.32 -22.81 -5.74
N LEU A 85 -9.61 -23.36 -4.76
CA LEU A 85 -8.20 -23.02 -4.51
C LEU A 85 -7.33 -23.23 -5.76
N GLU A 86 -7.56 -24.30 -6.52
CA GLU A 86 -6.85 -24.60 -7.77
C GLU A 86 -7.01 -23.46 -8.80
N GLU A 87 -8.22 -22.91 -8.93
CA GLU A 87 -8.46 -21.77 -9.84
C GLU A 87 -7.71 -20.52 -9.35
N ARG A 88 -7.73 -20.23 -8.05
CA ARG A 88 -6.98 -19.10 -7.46
C ARG A 88 -5.48 -19.26 -7.64
N GLN A 89 -4.95 -20.47 -7.49
CA GLN A 89 -3.53 -20.79 -7.65
C GLN A 89 -3.05 -20.89 -9.11
N SER A 90 -3.94 -20.79 -10.09
CA SER A 90 -3.58 -20.92 -11.52
C SER A 90 -2.58 -19.87 -12.04
N ASN A 91 -2.47 -18.71 -11.39
CA ASN A 91 -1.50 -17.66 -11.75
C ASN A 91 -0.80 -17.13 -10.49
N PRO A 92 0.18 -17.86 -9.93
CA PRO A 92 0.87 -17.45 -8.70
C PRO A 92 1.88 -16.31 -8.97
N ILE A 93 2.24 -15.57 -7.92
CA ILE A 93 3.36 -14.61 -7.99
C ILE A 93 4.70 -15.33 -8.19
N ASP A 94 5.62 -14.71 -8.93
CA ASP A 94 7.01 -15.19 -9.07
C ASP A 94 7.95 -14.47 -8.10
N ALA A 95 7.69 -14.61 -6.80
CA ALA A 95 8.44 -13.91 -5.77
C ALA A 95 9.94 -14.23 -5.79
N LYS A 96 10.33 -15.44 -6.20
CA LYS A 96 11.74 -15.88 -6.25
C LYS A 96 12.58 -15.04 -7.22
N ASN A 97 11.94 -14.54 -8.28
CA ASN A 97 12.55 -13.64 -9.26
C ASN A 97 12.11 -12.19 -9.09
N GLY A 98 11.49 -11.83 -7.94
CA GLY A 98 11.05 -10.46 -7.64
C GLY A 98 9.78 -10.03 -8.39
N GLY A 99 9.04 -10.97 -8.97
CA GLY A 99 7.75 -10.73 -9.60
C GLY A 99 6.63 -10.72 -8.57
N TYR A 100 5.83 -9.66 -8.53
CA TYR A 100 4.75 -9.50 -7.55
C TYR A 100 3.35 -9.56 -8.13
N LEU A 101 3.21 -9.69 -9.45
CA LEU A 101 1.92 -9.78 -10.14
C LEU A 101 1.41 -11.22 -10.09
N GLY A 102 0.12 -11.40 -9.81
CA GLY A 102 -0.51 -12.70 -9.63
C GLY A 102 -1.01 -12.94 -8.19
N TYR A 103 -1.34 -14.20 -7.92
CA TYR A 103 -1.94 -14.67 -6.67
C TYR A 103 -0.89 -15.14 -5.66
N ARG A 104 -1.14 -14.88 -4.38
CA ARG A 104 -0.40 -15.46 -3.27
C ARG A 104 -1.39 -15.97 -2.24
N ALA A 105 -1.29 -17.26 -1.94
CA ALA A 105 -2.20 -17.92 -1.01
C ALA A 105 -1.96 -17.48 0.45
N ALA A 106 -2.96 -17.76 1.27
CA ALA A 106 -2.86 -17.76 2.72
C ALA A 106 -2.34 -19.12 3.20
N TYR A 107 -1.86 -19.15 4.44
CA TYR A 107 -1.48 -20.36 5.17
C TYR A 107 -0.29 -21.13 4.59
N GLU A 108 0.58 -20.45 3.83
CA GLU A 108 1.79 -21.06 3.25
C GLU A 108 3.07 -20.69 4.03
N ARG A 109 3.00 -19.70 4.93
CA ARG A 109 4.16 -19.22 5.67
C ARG A 109 3.89 -19.22 7.16
N THR A 110 4.87 -19.63 7.96
CA THR A 110 4.81 -19.46 9.41
C THR A 110 5.03 -18.01 9.78
N ILE A 111 4.36 -17.54 10.82
CA ILE A 111 4.63 -16.22 11.37
C ILE A 111 5.93 -16.28 12.17
N ASN A 112 6.79 -15.28 11.97
CA ASN A 112 8.09 -15.25 12.62
C ASN A 112 7.96 -15.38 14.15
N GLY A 113 8.66 -16.38 14.70
CA GLY A 113 8.66 -16.68 16.14
C GLY A 113 7.48 -17.54 16.61
N THR A 114 6.62 -18.05 15.72
CA THR A 114 5.47 -18.90 16.08
C THR A 114 5.32 -20.09 15.13
N ASP A 115 4.44 -21.03 15.49
CA ASP A 115 3.98 -22.15 14.66
C ASP A 115 2.71 -21.80 13.84
N VAL A 116 2.16 -20.60 14.04
CA VAL A 116 0.93 -20.13 13.39
C VAL A 116 1.22 -19.75 11.95
N LEU A 117 0.34 -20.14 11.03
CA LEU A 117 0.44 -19.75 9.62
C LEU A 117 -0.16 -18.37 9.35
N ASP A 118 0.34 -17.66 8.34
CA ASP A 118 -0.20 -16.36 7.94
C ASP A 118 -1.62 -16.47 7.37
N ASN A 119 -2.51 -15.56 7.72
CA ASN A 119 -3.93 -15.63 7.42
C ASN A 119 -4.37 -14.72 6.26
N MET A 120 -3.41 -14.26 5.45
CA MET A 120 -3.68 -13.30 4.37
C MET A 120 -3.50 -13.97 3.01
N GLU A 121 -4.38 -13.68 2.07
CA GLU A 121 -4.16 -13.95 0.65
C GLU A 121 -4.31 -12.67 -0.17
N LEU A 122 -3.63 -12.60 -1.32
CA LEU A 122 -3.63 -11.43 -2.19
C LEU A 122 -3.65 -11.82 -3.67
N LEU A 123 -4.24 -10.96 -4.49
CA LEU A 123 -4.19 -11.01 -5.95
C LEU A 123 -3.76 -9.64 -6.45
N ASN A 124 -2.57 -9.57 -7.07
CA ASN A 124 -2.03 -8.34 -7.67
C ASN A 124 -2.27 -8.35 -9.18
N ILE A 125 -3.16 -7.47 -9.62
CA ILE A 125 -3.62 -7.34 -11.00
C ILE A 125 -2.79 -6.24 -11.68
N PRO A 126 -2.04 -6.55 -12.76
CA PRO A 126 -1.20 -5.54 -13.42
C PRO A 126 -2.00 -4.51 -14.18
N LYS A 127 -1.29 -3.44 -14.57
CA LYS A 127 -1.71 -2.45 -15.55
C LYS A 127 -2.21 -3.09 -16.86
N TYR A 128 -3.16 -2.41 -17.50
CA TYR A 128 -3.67 -2.77 -18.81
C TYR A 128 -3.00 -1.91 -19.89
N THR A 129 -1.72 -2.18 -20.15
CA THR A 129 -0.89 -1.50 -21.14
C THR A 129 -0.20 -2.52 -22.05
N LYS A 130 0.41 -2.05 -23.15
CA LYS A 130 1.12 -2.91 -24.11
C LYS A 130 2.18 -3.81 -23.46
N HIS A 131 2.76 -3.38 -22.33
CA HIS A 131 3.82 -4.09 -21.61
C HIS A 131 3.34 -5.31 -20.82
N PHE A 132 2.04 -5.42 -20.52
CA PHE A 132 1.47 -6.46 -19.66
C PHE A 132 0.44 -7.36 -20.37
N THR A 133 0.41 -7.30 -21.71
CA THR A 133 -0.53 -8.10 -22.53
C THR A 133 -0.30 -9.61 -22.41
N SER A 134 0.95 -10.03 -22.17
CA SER A 134 1.32 -11.43 -21.95
C SER A 134 1.27 -11.86 -20.48
N THR A 135 0.99 -10.95 -19.54
CA THR A 135 0.93 -11.30 -18.12
C THR A 135 -0.34 -12.12 -17.85
N PRO A 136 -0.22 -13.32 -17.26
CA PRO A 136 -1.38 -14.17 -16.99
C PRO A 136 -2.40 -13.47 -16.08
N ARG A 137 -3.69 -13.70 -16.36
CA ARG A 137 -4.82 -13.22 -15.56
C ARG A 137 -5.81 -14.35 -15.39
N HIS A 138 -6.38 -14.45 -14.19
CA HIS A 138 -7.46 -15.40 -13.89
C HIS A 138 -8.66 -15.15 -14.79
N ALA A 139 -9.41 -16.22 -15.07
CA ALA A 139 -10.54 -16.14 -15.99
C ALA A 139 -11.63 -15.16 -15.52
N ILE A 140 -11.89 -15.06 -14.20
CA ILE A 140 -12.78 -14.04 -13.63
C ILE A 140 -12.29 -12.61 -13.88
N ILE A 141 -10.98 -12.36 -13.79
CA ILE A 141 -10.40 -11.03 -14.04
C ILE A 141 -10.53 -10.65 -15.52
N LYS A 142 -10.33 -11.61 -16.43
CA LYS A 142 -10.56 -11.39 -17.87
C LYS A 142 -12.02 -11.14 -18.19
N ALA A 143 -12.94 -11.83 -17.51
CA ALA A 143 -14.38 -11.64 -17.70
C ALA A 143 -14.87 -10.24 -17.29
N HIS A 144 -14.18 -9.58 -16.36
CA HIS A 144 -14.49 -8.25 -15.83
C HIS A 144 -13.45 -7.19 -16.17
N GLU A 145 -12.66 -7.42 -17.23
CA GLU A 145 -11.52 -6.58 -17.60
C GLU A 145 -11.89 -5.11 -17.80
N ALA A 146 -13.04 -4.81 -18.41
CA ALA A 146 -13.46 -3.42 -18.66
C ALA A 146 -13.59 -2.63 -17.35
N ALA A 147 -14.27 -3.18 -16.34
CA ALA A 147 -14.45 -2.54 -15.05
C ALA A 147 -13.12 -2.40 -14.29
N ILE A 148 -12.30 -3.46 -14.29
CA ILE A 148 -11.03 -3.50 -13.56
C ILE A 148 -10.01 -2.55 -14.20
N SER A 149 -9.94 -2.51 -15.53
CA SER A 149 -8.97 -1.68 -16.27
C SER A 149 -9.29 -0.20 -16.18
N ASP A 150 -10.57 0.20 -16.25
CA ASP A 150 -11.00 1.57 -16.02
C ASP A 150 -10.67 2.02 -14.59
N PHE A 151 -11.08 1.23 -13.60
CA PHE A 151 -10.83 1.52 -12.19
C PHE A 151 -9.33 1.65 -11.90
N HIS A 152 -8.52 0.70 -12.38
CA HIS A 152 -7.07 0.73 -12.24
C HIS A 152 -6.45 1.98 -12.88
N ARG A 153 -6.90 2.40 -14.07
CA ARG A 153 -6.39 3.61 -14.73
C ARG A 153 -6.81 4.87 -13.97
N ARG A 154 -8.02 4.90 -13.43
CA ARG A 154 -8.53 6.04 -12.64
C ARG A 154 -7.88 6.18 -11.27
N CYS A 155 -7.43 5.09 -10.64
CA CYS A 155 -6.58 5.18 -9.44
C CYS A 155 -5.35 6.04 -9.72
N TRP A 156 -4.79 5.91 -10.93
CA TRP A 156 -3.70 6.77 -11.40
C TRP A 156 -4.17 8.18 -11.77
N THR A 157 -5.11 8.33 -12.72
CA THR A 157 -5.43 9.63 -13.31
C THR A 157 -6.15 10.57 -12.34
N ASP A 158 -7.05 10.02 -11.53
CA ASP A 158 -7.99 10.82 -10.75
C ASP A 158 -7.47 11.09 -9.34
N VAL A 159 -6.50 10.27 -8.87
CA VAL A 159 -5.95 10.31 -7.51
C VAL A 159 -4.43 10.44 -7.53
N ALA A 160 -3.68 9.38 -7.85
CA ALA A 160 -2.23 9.36 -7.66
C ALA A 160 -1.50 10.49 -8.40
N LYS A 161 -1.85 10.75 -9.67
CA LYS A 161 -1.28 11.84 -10.48
C LYS A 161 -1.48 13.20 -9.82
N LYS A 162 -2.66 13.48 -9.26
CA LYS A 162 -2.94 14.75 -8.57
C LYS A 162 -2.10 14.88 -7.30
N LEU A 163 -2.00 13.80 -6.52
CA LEU A 163 -1.15 13.79 -5.33
C LEU A 163 0.33 14.02 -5.68
N PHE A 164 0.85 13.40 -6.74
CA PHE A 164 2.22 13.65 -7.21
C PHE A 164 2.47 15.12 -7.59
N VAL A 165 1.50 15.77 -8.22
CA VAL A 165 1.57 17.23 -8.48
C VAL A 165 1.62 18.00 -7.16
N LEU A 166 0.75 17.69 -6.20
CA LEU A 166 0.73 18.37 -4.90
C LEU A 166 2.04 18.17 -4.12
N PHE A 167 2.60 16.97 -4.14
CA PHE A 167 3.89 16.66 -3.52
C PHE A 167 5.05 17.42 -4.16
N ALA A 168 5.09 17.48 -5.50
CA ALA A 168 6.09 18.26 -6.21
C ALA A 168 6.00 19.75 -5.84
N LEU A 169 4.79 20.32 -5.83
CA LEU A 169 4.56 21.72 -5.44
C LEU A 169 4.92 21.98 -3.97
N ALA A 170 4.57 21.06 -3.06
CA ALA A 170 4.92 21.17 -1.65
C ALA A 170 6.43 21.25 -1.45
N MET A 171 7.19 20.52 -2.28
CA MET A 171 8.65 20.49 -2.31
C MET A 171 9.29 21.54 -3.23
N GLU A 172 8.50 22.44 -3.82
CA GLU A 172 8.97 23.47 -4.75
C GLU A 172 9.71 22.91 -5.98
N LEU A 173 9.31 21.72 -6.41
CA LEU A 173 9.73 21.09 -7.65
C LEU A 173 8.80 21.47 -8.80
N PRO A 174 9.20 21.27 -10.07
CA PRO A 174 8.28 21.31 -11.20
C PRO A 174 7.09 20.38 -10.99
N GLU A 175 5.87 20.83 -11.32
CA GLU A 175 4.63 20.09 -11.02
C GLU A 175 4.60 18.67 -11.61
N ASN A 176 5.31 18.42 -12.70
CA ASN A 176 5.41 17.13 -13.37
C ASN A 176 6.54 16.23 -12.85
N TYR A 177 7.39 16.69 -11.93
CA TYR A 177 8.61 15.96 -11.51
C TYR A 177 8.34 14.50 -11.13
N PHE A 178 7.34 14.27 -10.26
CA PHE A 178 6.95 12.91 -9.87
C PHE A 178 6.02 12.26 -10.89
N VAL A 179 5.18 13.03 -11.59
CA VAL A 179 4.27 12.49 -12.63
C VAL A 179 5.05 11.78 -13.74
N ASP A 180 6.14 12.38 -14.21
CA ASP A 180 6.95 11.85 -15.30
C ASP A 180 7.70 10.57 -14.90
N ARG A 181 7.97 10.40 -13.60
CA ARG A 181 8.61 9.20 -13.03
C ARG A 181 7.64 8.05 -12.77
N HIS A 182 6.35 8.27 -13.00
CA HIS A 182 5.29 7.32 -12.68
C HIS A 182 4.27 7.25 -13.83
N ALA A 183 4.70 7.50 -15.07
CA ALA A 183 3.83 7.47 -16.23
C ALA A 183 3.11 6.11 -16.32
N TYR A 184 1.77 6.14 -16.37
CA TYR A 184 0.95 4.93 -16.32
C TYR A 184 1.30 3.94 -17.43
N ASP A 185 1.49 4.43 -18.65
CA ASP A 185 1.67 3.60 -19.84
C ASP A 185 3.09 3.00 -19.97
N GLU A 186 4.04 3.43 -19.14
CA GLU A 186 5.40 2.88 -19.05
C GLU A 186 5.46 1.68 -18.08
N PRO A 187 6.42 0.74 -18.20
CA PRO A 187 6.47 -0.42 -17.31
C PRO A 187 6.73 -0.02 -15.84
N SER A 188 5.95 -0.61 -14.94
CA SER A 188 6.15 -0.58 -13.48
C SER A 188 5.40 -1.75 -12.85
N GLN A 189 5.78 -2.18 -11.64
CA GLN A 189 5.00 -3.15 -10.87
C GLN A 189 3.74 -2.57 -10.20
N ASP A 190 3.16 -1.50 -10.75
CA ASP A 190 1.87 -0.97 -10.33
C ASP A 190 0.81 -2.07 -10.41
N HIS A 191 -0.08 -2.11 -9.42
CA HIS A 191 -1.12 -3.11 -9.37
C HIS A 191 -2.35 -2.65 -8.61
N LEU A 192 -3.51 -3.07 -9.11
CA LEU A 192 -4.71 -3.17 -8.30
C LEU A 192 -4.65 -4.49 -7.52
N ARG A 193 -4.80 -4.42 -6.21
CA ARG A 193 -4.81 -5.59 -5.34
C ARG A 193 -6.20 -5.84 -4.80
N TYR A 194 -6.63 -7.07 -4.92
CA TYR A 194 -7.59 -7.63 -3.98
C TYR A 194 -6.82 -8.37 -2.90
N MET A 195 -7.26 -8.25 -1.66
CA MET A 195 -6.67 -8.96 -0.52
C MET A 195 -7.77 -9.44 0.42
N MET A 196 -7.51 -10.52 1.14
CA MET A 196 -8.39 -10.99 2.19
C MET A 196 -7.58 -11.50 3.36
N TYR A 197 -7.97 -11.06 4.56
CA TYR A 197 -7.56 -11.71 5.79
C TYR A 197 -8.66 -12.64 6.28
N HIS A 198 -8.28 -13.84 6.69
CA HIS A 198 -9.17 -14.82 7.28
C HIS A 198 -9.09 -14.78 8.80
N PRO A 199 -10.22 -14.89 9.52
CA PRO A 199 -10.22 -15.06 10.97
C PRO A 199 -9.31 -16.22 11.41
N ARG A 200 -8.63 -16.02 12.53
CA ARG A 200 -7.92 -17.07 13.25
C ARG A 200 -8.55 -17.28 14.63
N SER A 201 -8.18 -18.38 15.28
CA SER A 201 -8.55 -18.60 16.67
C SER A 201 -7.94 -17.50 17.57
N GLU A 202 -8.57 -17.23 18.72
CA GLU A 202 -8.01 -16.29 19.70
C GLU A 202 -6.65 -16.76 20.24
N GLU A 203 -6.45 -18.07 20.34
CA GLU A 203 -5.17 -18.65 20.75
C GLU A 203 -4.06 -18.34 19.74
N ASP A 204 -4.32 -18.53 18.45
CA ASP A 204 -3.34 -18.28 17.40
C ASP A 204 -3.07 -16.79 17.20
N ASP A 205 -4.12 -15.95 17.28
CA ASP A 205 -3.97 -14.51 17.27
C ASP A 205 -3.14 -14.04 18.47
N ALA A 206 -3.34 -14.60 19.68
CA ALA A 206 -2.55 -14.27 20.86
C ALA A 206 -1.05 -14.62 20.69
N LYS A 207 -0.73 -15.78 20.09
CA LYS A 207 0.66 -16.14 19.73
C LYS A 207 1.31 -15.12 18.79
N CYS A 208 0.49 -14.47 17.96
CA CYS A 208 0.93 -13.48 16.97
C CYS A 208 0.72 -12.03 17.44
N ASN A 209 0.71 -11.76 18.75
CA ASN A 209 0.50 -10.42 19.34
C ASN A 209 -0.82 -9.74 18.90
N ASN A 210 -1.84 -10.52 18.54
CA ASN A 210 -3.09 -10.07 17.94
C ASN A 210 -2.88 -9.24 16.66
N LEU A 211 -1.86 -9.56 15.87
CA LEU A 211 -1.59 -8.94 14.57
C LEU A 211 -1.91 -9.90 13.43
N TRP A 212 -2.71 -9.42 12.49
CA TRP A 212 -2.97 -10.07 11.19
C TRP A 212 -1.94 -9.63 10.13
N SER A 213 -1.34 -8.46 10.30
CA SER A 213 -0.14 -8.02 9.57
C SER A 213 0.83 -7.36 10.53
N TRP A 214 2.11 -7.73 10.46
CA TRP A 214 3.17 -7.08 11.22
C TRP A 214 3.33 -5.60 10.83
N ALA A 215 3.97 -4.83 11.70
CA ALA A 215 4.34 -3.45 11.44
C ALA A 215 5.37 -3.37 10.31
N HIS A 216 5.03 -2.62 9.26
CA HIS A 216 5.85 -2.49 8.06
C HIS A 216 5.64 -1.13 7.39
N THR A 217 6.47 -0.88 6.39
CA THR A 217 6.28 0.16 5.38
C THR A 217 6.10 -0.48 4.00
N ASP A 218 5.45 0.26 3.11
CA ASP A 218 5.20 -0.18 1.74
C ASP A 218 6.39 0.09 0.82
N TYR A 219 6.52 -0.67 -0.27
CA TYR A 219 7.76 -0.66 -1.07
C TYR A 219 7.83 0.44 -2.13
N GLY A 220 6.68 0.90 -2.61
CA GLY A 220 6.55 1.76 -3.78
C GLY A 220 6.57 3.25 -3.44
N SER A 221 5.72 4.00 -4.13
CA SER A 221 5.56 5.44 -3.90
C SER A 221 4.29 5.77 -3.14
N LEU A 222 3.15 5.24 -3.56
CA LEU A 222 1.87 5.44 -2.89
C LEU A 222 1.08 4.13 -2.82
N THR A 223 0.35 3.96 -1.72
CA THR A 223 -0.72 2.97 -1.62
C THR A 223 -2.04 3.70 -1.45
N LEU A 224 -3.01 3.41 -2.31
CA LEU A 224 -4.38 3.92 -2.24
C LEU A 224 -5.25 2.79 -1.71
N LEU A 225 -5.60 2.82 -0.44
CA LEU A 225 -6.44 1.84 0.21
C LEU A 225 -7.90 2.31 0.23
N PHE A 226 -8.77 1.60 -0.48
CA PHE A 226 -10.20 1.87 -0.44
C PHE A 226 -10.78 1.42 0.90
N SER A 227 -11.72 2.21 1.42
CA SER A 227 -12.28 2.03 2.76
C SER A 227 -12.78 0.61 3.00
N GLN A 228 -12.23 -0.05 4.04
CA GLN A 228 -12.57 -1.42 4.43
C GLN A 228 -13.46 -1.37 5.67
N THR A 229 -14.66 -1.93 5.62
CA THR A 229 -15.60 -1.83 6.76
C THR A 229 -15.15 -2.58 8.01
N VAL A 230 -14.38 -3.66 7.84
CA VAL A 230 -13.78 -4.40 8.97
C VAL A 230 -12.54 -3.66 9.45
N SER A 231 -12.61 -3.14 10.68
CA SER A 231 -11.53 -2.40 11.32
C SER A 231 -10.31 -3.28 11.59
N GLY A 232 -9.14 -2.65 11.71
CA GLY A 232 -7.89 -3.34 12.06
C GLY A 232 -6.63 -2.64 11.56
N LEU A 233 -6.72 -1.77 10.55
CA LEU A 233 -5.57 -0.97 10.12
C LEU A 233 -5.19 0.02 11.23
N GLN A 234 -3.91 0.03 11.61
CA GLN A 234 -3.33 1.00 12.52
C GLN A 234 -2.10 1.66 11.92
N VAL A 235 -1.94 2.96 12.17
CA VAL A 235 -0.76 3.75 11.80
C VAL A 235 0.03 4.14 13.05
N LYS A 236 1.35 4.15 12.94
CA LYS A 236 2.26 4.55 14.02
C LYS A 236 2.55 6.04 13.95
N PHE A 237 2.34 6.74 15.05
CA PHE A 237 2.67 8.15 15.22
C PHE A 237 4.12 8.33 15.70
N ALA A 238 4.62 9.56 15.65
CA ALA A 238 5.97 9.95 16.06
C ALA A 238 6.30 9.57 17.51
N ASP A 239 5.31 9.62 18.40
CA ASP A 239 5.42 9.25 19.81
C ASP A 239 5.47 7.72 20.04
N GLY A 240 5.42 6.95 18.96
CA GLY A 240 5.46 5.49 18.96
C GLY A 240 4.10 4.82 19.21
N THR A 241 3.03 5.58 19.43
CA THR A 241 1.68 5.05 19.63
C THR A 241 1.04 4.63 18.31
N TYR A 242 0.14 3.65 18.37
CA TYR A 242 -0.67 3.23 17.23
C TYR A 242 -2.10 3.70 17.39
N HIS A 243 -2.66 4.24 16.31
CA HIS A 243 -4.06 4.67 16.25
C HIS A 243 -4.74 3.97 15.09
N ASP A 244 -6.01 3.61 15.30
CA ASP A 244 -6.84 2.92 14.31
C ASP A 244 -7.21 3.88 13.16
N VAL A 245 -7.20 3.38 11.93
CA VAL A 245 -7.68 4.15 10.79
C VAL A 245 -9.17 3.89 10.62
N LYS A 246 -9.97 4.94 10.75
CA LYS A 246 -11.44 4.84 10.66
C LYS A 246 -11.87 4.52 9.23
N PRO A 247 -12.66 3.45 9.01
CA PRO A 247 -13.35 3.25 7.75
C PRO A 247 -14.30 4.42 7.47
N LYS A 248 -14.08 5.17 6.38
CA LYS A 248 -14.93 6.29 5.96
C LYS A 248 -15.39 6.05 4.52
N THR A 249 -16.70 5.88 4.34
CA THR A 249 -17.29 5.72 3.00
C THR A 249 -17.00 6.95 2.15
N GLY A 250 -16.67 6.74 0.88
CA GLY A 250 -16.33 7.83 -0.05
C GLY A 250 -14.93 8.42 0.13
N SER A 251 -14.09 7.85 1.01
CA SER A 251 -12.68 8.22 1.11
C SER A 251 -11.74 7.07 0.72
N ILE A 252 -10.53 7.44 0.33
CA ILE A 252 -9.40 6.56 0.10
C ILE A 252 -8.34 6.93 1.13
N VAL A 253 -7.89 5.96 1.92
CA VAL A 253 -6.72 6.16 2.77
C VAL A 253 -5.51 6.05 1.87
N VAL A 254 -4.68 7.10 1.83
CA VAL A 254 -3.47 7.11 1.01
C VAL A 254 -2.25 7.23 1.89
N ASN A 255 -1.25 6.41 1.65
CA ASN A 255 0.05 6.53 2.29
C ASN A 255 1.21 6.60 1.31
N VAL A 256 2.27 7.30 1.73
CA VAL A 256 3.58 7.28 1.10
C VAL A 256 4.30 5.98 1.44
N ALA A 257 5.11 5.52 0.51
CA ALA A 257 5.89 4.30 0.57
C ALA A 257 7.39 4.57 0.34
N ASP A 258 8.22 3.55 0.49
CA ASP A 258 9.66 3.65 0.67
C ASP A 258 10.39 4.34 -0.50
N THR A 259 10.08 4.03 -1.77
CA THR A 259 10.80 4.66 -2.89
C THR A 259 10.55 6.16 -2.99
N LEU A 260 9.33 6.62 -2.71
CA LEU A 260 9.04 8.06 -2.69
C LEU A 260 9.67 8.73 -1.46
N SER A 261 9.68 8.06 -0.31
CA SER A 261 10.42 8.54 0.87
C SER A 261 11.92 8.69 0.57
N PHE A 262 12.56 7.73 -0.10
CA PHE A 262 13.95 7.87 -0.53
C PHE A 262 14.17 9.05 -1.48
N MET A 263 13.32 9.17 -2.51
CA MET A 263 13.41 10.29 -3.47
C MET A 263 13.19 11.65 -2.82
N THR A 264 12.58 11.70 -1.63
CA THR A 264 12.30 12.95 -0.91
C THR A 264 13.09 13.10 0.38
N LYS A 265 14.09 12.23 0.59
CA LYS A 265 14.94 12.21 1.78
C LYS A 265 14.12 12.16 3.08
N GLY A 266 13.01 11.42 3.06
CA GLY A 266 12.11 11.25 4.20
C GLY A 266 11.16 12.41 4.45
N TYR A 267 11.19 13.49 3.65
CA TYR A 267 10.22 14.58 3.79
C TYR A 267 8.79 14.09 3.56
N LEU A 268 8.56 13.29 2.52
CA LEU A 268 7.37 12.46 2.41
C LEU A 268 7.64 11.14 3.14
N ARG A 269 7.05 10.96 4.32
CA ARG A 269 7.38 9.85 5.21
C ARG A 269 6.72 8.55 4.76
N SER A 270 7.50 7.48 4.67
CA SER A 270 6.97 6.13 4.61
C SER A 270 6.54 5.72 6.03
N THR A 271 5.28 5.94 6.36
CA THR A 271 4.76 5.74 7.73
C THR A 271 4.52 4.27 8.02
N ILE A 272 4.97 3.85 9.20
CA ILE A 272 4.81 2.48 9.70
C ILE A 272 3.34 2.21 9.98
N HIS A 273 2.84 1.08 9.53
CA HIS A 273 1.48 0.65 9.77
C HIS A 273 1.38 -0.87 9.91
N ARG A 274 0.29 -1.34 10.51
CA ARG A 274 0.04 -2.75 10.79
C ARG A 274 -1.45 -3.07 10.70
N VAL A 275 -1.80 -4.35 10.72
CA VAL A 275 -3.21 -4.79 10.83
C VAL A 275 -3.36 -5.63 12.08
N THR A 276 -4.21 -5.19 13.00
CA THR A 276 -4.59 -5.93 14.20
C THR A 276 -5.72 -6.92 13.90
N ARG A 277 -5.90 -7.88 14.81
CA ARG A 277 -7.15 -8.63 14.91
C ARG A 277 -8.30 -7.61 15.02
N PRO A 278 -9.36 -7.74 14.20
CA PRO A 278 -10.50 -6.84 14.28
C PRO A 278 -11.17 -6.85 15.67
N PRO A 279 -11.97 -5.83 15.98
CA PRO A 279 -12.71 -5.77 17.24
C PRO A 279 -13.64 -6.98 17.43
N PRO A 280 -14.05 -7.31 18.66
CA PRO A 280 -14.85 -8.51 18.95
C PRO A 280 -16.12 -8.66 18.10
N ASP A 281 -16.79 -7.56 17.74
CA ASP A 281 -17.99 -7.57 16.90
C ASP A 281 -17.72 -7.85 15.41
N GLN A 282 -16.45 -7.85 14.99
CA GLN A 282 -16.02 -8.12 13.61
C GLN A 282 -14.96 -9.22 13.49
N ALA A 283 -14.40 -9.74 14.60
CA ALA A 283 -13.26 -10.66 14.58
C ALA A 283 -13.52 -12.00 13.84
N HIS A 284 -14.79 -12.35 13.65
CA HIS A 284 -15.24 -13.55 12.95
C HIS A 284 -15.47 -13.32 11.43
N ILE A 285 -15.27 -12.10 10.94
CA ILE A 285 -15.58 -11.69 9.57
C ILE A 285 -14.30 -11.70 8.73
N HIS A 286 -14.38 -12.21 7.50
CA HIS A 286 -13.31 -12.06 6.52
C HIS A 286 -13.10 -10.59 6.15
N ARG A 287 -11.88 -10.10 6.32
CA ARG A 287 -11.53 -8.70 6.02
C ARG A 287 -11.01 -8.59 4.60
N ILE A 288 -11.92 -8.29 3.67
CA ILE A 288 -11.57 -8.00 2.28
C ILE A 288 -11.01 -6.58 2.13
N GLY A 289 -10.06 -6.40 1.21
CA GLY A 289 -9.48 -5.11 0.86
C GLY A 289 -9.29 -4.96 -0.64
N VAL A 290 -9.49 -3.73 -1.11
CA VAL A 290 -9.13 -3.28 -2.45
C VAL A 290 -8.12 -2.15 -2.28
N LEU A 291 -6.96 -2.25 -2.92
CA LEU A 291 -5.97 -1.19 -2.91
C LEU A 291 -5.26 -1.05 -4.24
N TYR A 292 -4.70 0.13 -4.50
CA TYR A 292 -3.84 0.39 -5.65
C TYR A 292 -2.43 0.74 -5.18
N GLY A 293 -1.46 -0.09 -5.53
CA GLY A 293 -0.05 0.15 -5.22
C GLY A 293 0.64 0.84 -6.39
N CYS A 294 0.97 2.11 -6.25
CA CYS A 294 1.71 2.90 -7.24
C CYS A 294 3.21 2.88 -6.98
N ARG A 295 4.00 2.66 -8.04
CA ARG A 295 5.46 2.58 -8.02
C ARG A 295 6.03 3.48 -9.11
N PRO A 296 7.29 3.94 -8.96
CA PRO A 296 7.97 4.58 -10.07
C PRO A 296 8.10 3.59 -11.24
N ASN A 297 8.25 4.12 -12.46
CA ASN A 297 8.54 3.27 -13.61
C ASN A 297 9.84 2.49 -13.40
N ASP A 298 9.91 1.26 -13.90
CA ASP A 298 10.97 0.30 -13.52
C ASP A 298 12.38 0.85 -13.77
N SER A 299 12.56 1.64 -14.83
CA SER A 299 13.84 2.26 -15.22
C SER A 299 14.19 3.54 -14.47
N VAL A 300 13.31 4.07 -13.61
CA VAL A 300 13.54 5.32 -12.90
C VAL A 300 14.63 5.13 -11.84
N PRO A 301 15.73 5.91 -11.88
CA PRO A 301 16.74 5.86 -10.84
C PRO A 301 16.18 6.44 -9.54
N VAL A 302 16.38 5.73 -8.42
CA VAL A 302 15.95 6.18 -7.09
C VAL A 302 17.01 7.12 -6.51
N VAL A 303 16.92 8.40 -6.87
CA VAL A 303 17.80 9.48 -6.41
C VAL A 303 17.02 10.52 -5.62
N VAL A 304 17.70 11.24 -4.72
CA VAL A 304 17.11 12.35 -3.98
C VAL A 304 16.74 13.48 -4.96
N ALA A 305 15.50 13.95 -4.88
CA ALA A 305 15.00 15.01 -5.73
C ALA A 305 15.73 16.34 -5.46
N PRO A 306 16.05 17.11 -6.51
CA PRO A 306 16.75 18.40 -6.38
C PRO A 306 15.78 19.50 -5.91
N SER A 307 15.19 19.31 -4.73
CA SER A 307 14.17 20.20 -4.19
C SER A 307 14.78 21.44 -3.54
N PRO A 308 14.41 22.65 -3.99
CA PRO A 308 14.81 23.90 -3.34
C PRO A 308 14.38 23.97 -1.87
N LEU A 309 13.21 23.40 -1.53
CA LEU A 309 12.76 23.33 -0.15
C LEU A 309 13.70 22.47 0.69
N LEU A 310 14.00 21.24 0.24
CA LEU A 310 14.87 20.33 1.00
C LEU A 310 16.28 20.90 1.18
N GLU A 311 16.81 21.61 0.18
CA GLU A 311 18.07 22.34 0.30
C GLU A 311 18.00 23.44 1.36
N ARG A 312 16.94 24.27 1.36
CA ARG A 312 16.77 25.31 2.39
C ARG A 312 16.57 24.74 3.80
N LEU A 313 15.94 23.57 3.92
CA LEU A 313 15.79 22.86 5.19
C LEU A 313 17.09 22.15 5.63
N GLY A 314 18.13 22.13 4.80
CA GLY A 314 19.40 21.46 5.09
C GLY A 314 19.29 19.93 5.14
N LEU A 315 18.28 19.35 4.49
CA LEU A 315 18.04 17.91 4.50
C LEU A 315 18.90 17.14 3.48
N ILE A 316 19.40 17.84 2.46
CA ILE A 316 20.23 17.27 1.39
C ILE A 316 21.69 17.68 1.59
N THR A 317 22.58 16.71 1.60
CA THR A 317 24.04 16.90 1.58
C THR A 317 24.63 16.51 0.23
N ASP A 318 25.89 16.86 -0.04
CA ASP A 318 26.58 16.44 -1.27
C ASP A 318 26.69 14.91 -1.38
N ALA A 319 26.73 14.19 -0.26
CA ALA A 319 26.76 12.73 -0.25
C ALA A 319 25.43 12.09 -0.70
N ASP A 320 24.32 12.84 -0.63
CA ASP A 320 23.01 12.39 -1.09
C ASP A 320 22.83 12.56 -2.61
N ARG A 321 23.71 13.33 -3.27
CA ARG A 321 23.68 13.60 -4.71
C ARG A 321 24.45 12.52 -5.47
N ILE A 322 23.81 11.38 -5.67
CA ILE A 322 24.35 10.30 -6.50
C ILE A 322 24.07 10.55 -7.98
N ASP A 323 24.99 10.13 -8.84
CA ASP A 323 24.78 10.12 -10.30
C ASP A 323 23.69 9.09 -10.64
N GLU A 324 22.71 9.47 -11.46
CA GLU A 324 21.61 8.59 -11.86
C GLU A 324 22.09 7.28 -12.50
N LYS A 325 23.27 7.28 -13.16
CA LYS A 325 23.84 6.07 -13.78
C LYS A 325 24.33 5.03 -12.75
N ASP A 326 24.63 5.48 -11.54
CA ASP A 326 25.16 4.66 -10.44
C ASP A 326 24.05 4.30 -9.43
N ALA A 327 22.84 4.83 -9.64
CA ALA A 327 21.69 4.64 -8.76
C ALA A 327 20.99 3.30 -9.02
N VAL A 328 20.47 2.72 -7.95
CA VAL A 328 19.50 1.61 -8.03
C VAL A 328 18.24 2.11 -8.71
N THR A 329 17.73 1.36 -9.69
CA THR A 329 16.45 1.65 -10.32
C THR A 329 15.28 1.19 -9.46
N ALA A 330 14.12 1.82 -9.62
CA ALA A 330 12.92 1.46 -8.86
C ALA A 330 12.49 0.01 -9.09
N GLY A 331 12.64 -0.50 -10.32
CA GLY A 331 12.36 -1.89 -10.65
C GLY A 331 13.27 -2.87 -9.89
N GLU A 332 14.58 -2.59 -9.82
CA GLU A 332 15.54 -3.40 -9.06
C GLU A 332 15.23 -3.41 -7.57
N TYR A 333 14.97 -2.24 -6.98
CA TYR A 333 14.64 -2.14 -5.56
C TYR A 333 13.36 -2.91 -5.22
N VAL A 334 12.28 -2.71 -5.98
CA VAL A 334 11.00 -3.39 -5.75
C VAL A 334 11.16 -4.91 -5.90
N ALA A 335 11.86 -5.37 -6.95
CA ALA A 335 12.11 -6.79 -7.16
C ALA A 335 12.91 -7.41 -6.00
N ALA A 336 13.92 -6.70 -5.49
CA ALA A 336 14.72 -7.15 -4.36
C ALA A 336 13.90 -7.21 -3.05
N ARG A 337 13.02 -6.23 -2.80
CA ARG A 337 12.08 -6.25 -1.65
C ARG A 337 11.10 -7.41 -1.73
N VAL A 338 10.47 -7.59 -2.90
CA VAL A 338 9.53 -8.69 -3.14
C VAL A 338 10.22 -10.03 -2.90
N LYS A 339 11.43 -10.21 -3.43
CA LYS A 339 12.20 -11.43 -3.20
C LYS A 339 12.51 -11.66 -1.72
N ALA A 340 12.95 -10.63 -1.00
CA ALA A 340 13.27 -10.76 0.42
C ALA A 340 12.05 -11.13 1.29
N VAL A 341 10.88 -10.55 1.01
CA VAL A 341 9.68 -10.74 1.85
C VAL A 341 8.82 -11.93 1.41
N HIS A 342 8.62 -12.09 0.10
CA HIS A 342 7.64 -13.02 -0.45
C HIS A 342 8.22 -14.36 -0.92
N ALA A 343 9.55 -14.47 -1.10
CA ALA A 343 10.18 -15.78 -1.33
C ALA A 343 10.46 -16.54 -0.02
N SER A 344 10.29 -15.88 1.13
CA SER A 344 10.47 -16.47 2.46
C SER A 344 9.30 -17.41 2.81
N THR A 345 9.61 -18.53 3.46
CA THR A 345 8.62 -19.42 4.10
C THR A 345 8.16 -18.90 5.46
N THR A 346 8.73 -17.80 5.93
CA THR A 346 8.40 -17.14 7.20
C THR A 346 7.91 -15.72 6.91
N TYR A 347 6.76 -15.35 7.47
CA TYR A 347 6.21 -14.01 7.40
C TYR A 347 6.67 -13.14 8.57
N GLY A 348 7.23 -11.97 8.23
CA GLY A 348 7.88 -11.08 9.19
C GLY A 348 9.36 -11.45 9.37
N ASN A 349 10.12 -10.52 9.94
CA ASN A 349 11.55 -10.68 10.25
C ASN A 349 11.77 -10.60 11.76
N ALA A 350 12.99 -10.80 12.25
CA ALA A 350 13.31 -10.40 13.61
C ALA A 350 13.15 -8.87 13.77
N PRO A 351 12.67 -8.36 14.91
CA PRO A 351 12.49 -6.93 15.07
C PRO A 351 13.79 -6.15 14.90
N GLY A 352 13.75 -5.03 14.17
CA GLY A 352 14.93 -4.19 13.91
C GLY A 352 15.87 -4.73 12.83
N THR A 353 15.46 -5.77 12.10
CA THR A 353 16.18 -6.24 10.90
C THR A 353 16.25 -5.11 9.88
N LYS A 354 17.33 -5.01 9.12
CA LYS A 354 17.46 -4.03 8.03
C LYS A 354 17.43 -4.75 6.69
N PHE A 355 16.65 -4.24 5.76
CA PHE A 355 16.77 -4.60 4.35
C PHE A 355 17.61 -3.55 3.64
N LYS A 356 18.58 -4.00 2.82
CA LYS A 356 19.43 -3.12 2.04
C LYS A 356 19.57 -3.62 0.61
N HIS A 357 19.45 -2.71 -0.35
CA HIS A 357 19.75 -2.95 -1.76
C HIS A 357 20.45 -1.72 -2.35
N GLY A 358 21.72 -1.87 -2.74
CA GLY A 358 22.58 -0.74 -3.09
C GLY A 358 22.73 0.25 -1.94
N ASN A 359 22.45 1.53 -2.20
CA ASN A 359 22.44 2.62 -1.22
C ASN A 359 21.10 2.77 -0.47
N LEU A 360 20.07 1.99 -0.82
CA LEU A 360 18.74 2.08 -0.25
C LEU A 360 18.61 1.11 0.93
N GLU A 361 18.20 1.62 2.09
CA GLU A 361 18.04 0.83 3.33
C GLU A 361 16.71 1.17 4.01
N VAL A 362 15.99 0.15 4.46
CA VAL A 362 14.82 0.30 5.33
C VAL A 362 14.95 -0.58 6.56
N LEU A 363 14.33 -0.14 7.66
CA LEU A 363 14.11 -0.99 8.81
C LEU A 363 12.89 -1.88 8.54
N GLU A 364 12.99 -3.14 8.91
CA GLU A 364 11.98 -4.17 8.74
C GLU A 364 11.51 -4.66 10.11
N ASN A 365 10.25 -5.10 10.15
CA ASN A 365 9.54 -5.51 11.37
C ASN A 365 9.79 -4.54 12.52
N PHE A 366 9.19 -3.35 12.42
CA PHE A 366 9.32 -2.30 13.42
C PHE A 366 8.89 -2.87 14.76
N ALA A 367 9.87 -3.14 15.62
CA ALA A 367 9.70 -3.79 16.88
C ALA A 367 8.67 -3.03 17.72
N ASP A 368 7.48 -3.57 17.88
CA ASP A 368 6.60 -3.20 18.99
C ASP A 368 6.97 -4.02 20.22
N VAL A 369 8.29 -4.17 20.46
CA VAL A 369 8.80 -4.84 21.64
C VAL A 369 8.54 -3.89 22.80
N LYS A 370 7.57 -4.25 23.65
CA LYS A 370 7.45 -3.65 24.98
C LYS A 370 8.81 -3.83 25.68
N GLU A 371 9.39 -2.75 26.16
CA GLU A 371 10.45 -2.82 27.18
C GLU A 371 9.94 -3.75 28.30
N GLY A 372 10.60 -4.89 28.51
CA GLY A 372 10.13 -5.90 29.45
C GLY A 372 10.67 -7.31 29.28
N ALA A 373 11.38 -7.64 28.20
CA ALA A 373 12.23 -8.83 28.15
C ALA A 373 13.65 -8.43 28.51
N SER A 374 14.01 -8.66 29.78
CA SER A 374 15.40 -8.70 30.23
C SER A 374 16.23 -9.57 29.27
N THR A 375 17.18 -8.95 28.58
CA THR A 375 18.39 -9.63 28.12
C THR A 375 19.58 -8.79 28.55
N SER A 376 20.13 -9.23 29.68
CA SER A 376 21.49 -9.00 30.11
C SER A 376 22.52 -9.15 28.98
N ILE A 377 23.40 -8.13 28.93
CA ILE A 377 24.71 -7.97 28.26
C ILE A 377 24.67 -7.66 26.77
#